data_AF-A0A3M2YU60-F1
#
_entry.id   AF-A0A3M2YU60-F1
#
_cell.length_a   1.000
_cell.length_b   1.000
_cell.length_c   1.000
_cell.angle_alpha   90.00
_cell.angle_beta   90.00
_cell.angle_gamma   90.00
#
_symmetry.space_group_name_H-M   'P 1'
#
loop_
_entity.id
_entity.type
_entity.pdbx_description
1 polymer ?
#
loop_
_entity_poly.entity_id
_entity_poly.type
_entity_poly.pdbx_seq_one_letter_code
_entity_poly.pdbx_strand_id
1 'polypeptide(L)'
;MRELANAAERQTLGLEMTPPQADTQLPGHSLAARQEAFEAQCLRASLTRHKGDIKAVLNELQLPRRTLNEKMQRHALVREMFLG
;
A
#
# COMPACT_ATOMS: atom_id res chain seq x y z
N MET A 1 -3.15 -21.54 -13.41
CA MET A 1 -2.22 -20.71 -12.59
C MET A 1 -2.69 -19.28 -12.68
N ARG A 2 -2.80 -18.60 -11.54
CA ARG A 2 -3.46 -17.30 -11.40
C ARG A 2 -2.72 -16.24 -12.21
N GLU A 3 -3.33 -15.89 -13.32
CA GLU A 3 -3.09 -14.71 -14.14
C GLU A 3 -3.15 -13.47 -13.24
N LEU A 4 -2.02 -12.75 -13.08
CA LEU A 4 -2.00 -11.30 -12.85
C LEU A 4 -0.59 -10.70 -12.98
N ALA A 5 0.19 -11.15 -13.97
CA ALA A 5 1.31 -10.35 -14.45
C ALA A 5 0.77 -9.45 -15.57
N ASN A 6 -0.05 -8.47 -15.21
CA ASN A 6 -0.34 -7.37 -16.13
C ASN A 6 0.94 -6.53 -16.20
N ALA A 7 1.79 -6.92 -17.14
CA ALA A 7 2.76 -6.05 -17.77
C ALA A 7 2.04 -4.74 -18.11
N ALA A 8 2.55 -3.63 -17.58
CA ALA A 8 2.09 -2.30 -17.93
C ALA A 8 2.60 -1.92 -19.33
N GLU A 9 2.25 -2.71 -20.35
CA GLU A 9 2.55 -2.45 -21.75
C GLU A 9 1.35 -1.79 -22.42
N ARG A 10 1.11 -0.51 -22.11
CA ARG A 10 0.29 0.38 -22.95
C ARG A 10 0.77 1.82 -22.83
N GLN A 11 1.84 2.16 -23.54
CA GLN A 11 2.17 3.53 -23.93
C GLN A 11 2.45 3.54 -25.44
N THR A 12 1.42 3.83 -26.25
CA THR A 12 1.05 5.13 -26.83
C THR A 12 1.81 5.46 -28.10
N LEU A 13 1.09 5.30 -29.22
CA LEU A 13 1.08 6.14 -30.42
C LEU A 13 2.25 7.13 -30.60
N GLY A 14 3.28 6.69 -31.34
CA GLY A 14 3.91 7.47 -32.40
C GLY A 14 4.47 8.86 -32.12
N LEU A 15 5.06 9.15 -30.96
CA LEU A 15 5.82 10.39 -30.74
C LEU A 15 7.14 10.10 -29.98
N GLU A 16 8.20 9.96 -30.79
CA GLU A 16 9.60 10.30 -30.51
C GLU A 16 10.31 9.59 -29.34
N MET A 17 11.16 8.64 -29.72
CA MET A 17 12.13 7.94 -28.88
C MET A 17 13.21 8.90 -28.39
N THR A 18 13.06 9.42 -27.17
CA THR A 18 14.21 9.68 -26.30
C THR A 18 14.21 8.57 -25.26
N PRO A 19 15.28 7.76 -25.15
CA PRO A 19 15.34 6.78 -24.08
C PRO A 19 15.26 7.55 -22.76
N PRO A 20 14.28 7.26 -21.88
CA PRO A 20 14.30 7.85 -20.55
C PRO A 20 15.58 7.32 -19.91
N GLN A 21 16.56 8.22 -19.76
CA GLN A 21 17.64 8.03 -18.81
C GLN A 21 16.98 7.54 -17.54
N ALA A 22 17.42 6.38 -17.04
CA ALA A 22 16.86 5.73 -15.87
C ALA A 22 16.87 6.74 -14.72
N ASP A 23 15.77 7.46 -14.59
CA ASP A 23 15.58 8.47 -13.58
C ASP A 23 15.64 7.71 -12.29
N THR A 24 16.69 8.03 -11.54
CA THR A 24 17.06 7.33 -10.32
C THR A 24 15.84 7.37 -9.44
N GLN A 25 15.20 6.22 -9.29
CA GLN A 25 13.89 6.01 -8.70
C GLN A 25 13.87 6.59 -7.29
N LEU A 26 13.56 7.88 -7.18
CA LEU A 26 13.31 8.56 -5.93
C LEU A 26 12.15 7.80 -5.27
N PRO A 27 12.33 7.29 -4.03
CA PRO A 27 11.29 6.55 -3.33
C PRO A 27 10.10 7.49 -3.12
N GLY A 28 9.08 7.37 -3.97
CA GLY A 28 7.91 8.26 -3.97
C GLY A 28 7.27 8.52 -5.34
N HIS A 29 7.98 8.31 -6.45
CA HIS A 29 7.43 8.61 -7.78
C HIS A 29 6.69 7.45 -8.45
N SER A 30 6.90 6.20 -8.02
CA SER A 30 6.18 5.05 -8.58
C SER A 30 4.76 4.94 -8.02
N LEU A 31 3.83 4.41 -8.83
CA LEU A 31 2.46 4.12 -8.37
C LEU A 31 2.47 3.15 -7.18
N ALA A 32 3.38 2.15 -7.21
CA ALA A 32 3.54 1.19 -6.14
C ALA A 32 3.89 1.87 -4.80
N ALA A 33 4.84 2.80 -4.80
CA ALA A 33 5.21 3.55 -3.59
C ALA A 33 4.05 4.40 -3.06
N ARG A 34 3.30 5.07 -3.96
CA ARG A 34 2.10 5.84 -3.57
C ARG A 34 1.01 4.96 -2.97
N GLN A 35 0.77 3.80 -3.57
CA GLN A 35 -0.21 2.83 -3.06
C GLN A 35 0.21 2.29 -1.69
N GLU A 36 1.48 2.01 -1.49
CA GLU A 36 2.02 1.55 -0.21
C GLU A 36 1.89 2.61 0.89
N ALA A 37 2.22 3.88 0.59
CA ALA A 37 2.05 4.99 1.51
C ALA A 37 0.58 5.22 1.89
N PHE A 38 -0.32 5.16 0.90
CA PHE A 38 -1.76 5.30 1.14
C PHE A 38 -2.30 4.16 2.01
N GLU A 39 -1.89 2.93 1.74
CA GLU A 39 -2.26 1.77 2.56
C GLU A 39 -1.82 1.95 4.02
N ALA A 40 -0.57 2.38 4.24
CA ALA A 40 -0.04 2.66 5.58
C ALA A 40 -0.88 3.74 6.29
N GLN A 41 -1.27 4.79 5.58
CA GLN A 41 -2.10 5.87 6.12
C GLN A 41 -3.49 5.38 6.52
N CYS A 42 -4.15 4.58 5.69
CA CYS A 42 -5.46 3.99 5.98
C CYS A 42 -5.42 3.09 7.23
N LEU A 43 -4.39 2.24 7.35
CA LEU A 43 -4.20 1.39 8.52
C LEU A 43 -4.02 2.22 9.79
N ARG A 44 -3.14 3.23 9.76
CA ARG A 44 -2.91 4.13 10.90
C ARG A 44 -4.18 4.86 11.31
N ALA A 45 -4.94 5.38 10.35
CA ALA A 45 -6.17 6.12 10.62
C ALA A 45 -7.23 5.24 11.31
N SER A 46 -7.45 4.03 10.80
CA SER A 46 -8.38 3.06 11.39
C SER A 46 -7.93 2.61 12.79
N LEU A 47 -6.65 2.24 12.95
CA LEU A 47 -6.09 1.86 14.26
C LEU A 47 -6.22 2.96 15.30
N THR A 48 -5.96 4.21 14.91
CA THR A 48 -6.13 5.39 15.78
C THR A 48 -7.59 5.59 16.18
N ARG A 49 -8.50 5.56 15.20
CA ARG A 49 -9.95 5.75 15.42
C ARG A 49 -10.52 4.74 16.41
N HIS A 50 -10.11 3.49 16.30
CA HIS A 50 -10.58 2.39 17.15
C HIS A 50 -9.68 2.11 18.35
N LYS A 51 -8.72 3.00 18.66
CA LYS A 51 -7.81 2.87 19.82
C LYS A 51 -7.15 1.48 19.91
N GLY A 52 -6.70 0.95 18.77
CA GLY A 52 -6.08 -0.38 18.69
C GLY A 52 -7.04 -1.57 18.88
N ASP A 53 -8.38 -1.39 18.82
CA ASP A 53 -9.31 -2.52 18.73
C ASP A 53 -9.24 -3.19 17.36
N ILE A 54 -8.53 -4.32 17.32
CA ILE A 54 -8.31 -5.10 16.11
C ILE A 54 -9.63 -5.60 15.50
N LYS A 55 -10.63 -5.97 16.31
CA LYS A 55 -11.91 -6.47 15.76
C LYS A 55 -12.65 -5.35 15.05
N ALA A 56 -12.65 -4.14 15.60
CA ALA A 56 -13.28 -2.99 14.96
C ALA A 56 -12.57 -2.61 13.64
N VAL A 57 -11.23 -2.62 13.64
CA VAL A 57 -10.41 -2.36 12.43
C VAL A 57 -10.67 -3.41 11.34
N LEU A 58 -10.76 -4.70 11.69
CA LEU A 58 -11.07 -5.76 10.73
C LEU A 58 -12.43 -5.57 10.07
N ASN A 59 -13.44 -5.17 10.84
CA ASN A 59 -14.78 -4.90 10.32
C ASN A 59 -14.82 -3.64 9.43
N GLU A 60 -14.16 -2.56 9.85
CA GLU A 60 -14.11 -1.32 9.06
C GLU A 60 -13.39 -1.52 7.72
N LEU A 61 -12.20 -2.13 7.73
CA LEU A 61 -11.40 -2.31 6.53
C LEU A 61 -11.81 -3.54 5.72
N GLN A 62 -12.76 -4.34 6.23
CA GLN A 62 -13.21 -5.61 5.65
C GLN A 62 -12.04 -6.55 5.30
N LEU A 63 -11.07 -6.64 6.21
CA LEU A 63 -9.88 -7.47 6.04
C LEU A 63 -9.95 -8.74 6.90
N PRO A 64 -9.43 -9.88 6.43
CA PRO A 64 -9.20 -11.03 7.29
C PRO A 64 -8.02 -10.75 8.24
N ARG A 65 -8.06 -11.37 9.42
CA ARG A 65 -7.07 -11.12 10.50
C ARG A 65 -5.63 -11.37 10.07
N ARG A 66 -5.39 -12.40 9.26
CA ARG A 66 -4.05 -12.71 8.72
C ARG A 66 -3.52 -11.56 7.87
N THR A 67 -4.32 -11.05 6.94
CA THR A 67 -3.93 -9.95 6.06
C THR A 67 -3.68 -8.67 6.83
N LEU A 68 -4.52 -8.33 7.81
CA LEU A 68 -4.27 -7.17 8.66
C LEU A 68 -2.91 -7.28 9.36
N ASN A 69 -2.59 -8.44 9.95
CA ASN A 69 -1.30 -8.65 10.61
C ASN A 69 -0.12 -8.52 9.64
N GLU A 70 -0.21 -9.12 8.46
CA GLU A 70 0.84 -9.04 7.43
C GLU A 70 1.06 -7.59 6.99
N LYS A 71 -0.02 -6.81 6.85
CA LYS A 71 0.04 -5.39 6.51
C LYS A 71 0.61 -4.54 7.64
N MET A 72 0.18 -4.77 8.88
CA MET A 72 0.75 -4.09 10.05
C MET A 72 2.26 -4.37 10.17
N GLN A 73 2.69 -5.62 10.00
CA GLN A 73 4.10 -5.98 10.01
C GLN A 73 4.89 -5.29 8.91
N ARG A 74 4.37 -5.28 7.67
CA ARG A 74 5.01 -4.59 6.53
C ARG A 74 5.22 -3.10 6.79
N HIS A 75 4.25 -2.46 7.43
CA HIS A 75 4.26 -1.01 7.71
C HIS A 75 4.83 -0.66 9.09
N ALA A 76 5.44 -1.62 9.80
CA ALA A 76 5.99 -1.48 11.14
C ALA A 76 4.99 -0.87 12.16
N LEU A 77 3.70 -1.21 12.03
CA LEU A 77 2.65 -0.78 12.93
C LEU A 77 2.47 -1.82 14.03
N VAL A 78 2.57 -1.41 15.30
CA VAL A 78 2.23 -2.26 16.44
C VAL A 78 1.00 -1.69 17.13
N ARG A 79 0.13 -2.59 17.62
CA ARG A 79 -1.14 -2.20 18.25
C ARG A 79 -0.91 -1.26 19.44
N GLU A 80 0.13 -1.52 20.24
CA GLU A 80 0.48 -0.76 21.43
C GLU A 80 0.68 0.74 21.18
N MET A 81 1.10 1.14 19.97
CA MET A 81 1.23 2.56 19.58
C MET A 81 -0.12 3.30 19.53
N PHE A 82 -1.24 2.57 19.48
CA PHE A 82 -2.59 3.11 19.31
C PHE A 82 -3.48 2.84 20.53
N LEU A 83 -2.92 2.23 21.58
CA LEU A 83 -3.60 2.10 22.86
C LEU A 83 -3.45 3.44 23.59
N GLY A 84 -4.56 4.16 23.75
CA GLY A 84 -4.65 5.34 24.61
C GLY A 84 -4.97 4.96 26.04
#